data_AF-A0A2X0JZS8-F1
#
_entry.id   AF-A0A2X0JZS8-F1
#
_cell.length_a   1.000
_cell.length_b   1.000
_cell.length_c   1.000
_cell.angle_alpha   90.00
_cell.angle_beta   90.00
_cell.angle_gamma   90.00
#
_symmetry.space_group_name_H-M   'P 1'
#
loop_
_entity.id
_entity.type
_entity.pdbx_description
1 polymer ?
#
loop_
_entity_poly.entity_id
_entity_poly.type
_entity_poly.pdbx_seq_one_letter_code
_entity_poly.pdbx_strand_id
1 'polypeptide(L)'
;MDLAARYRHGETVRELATATGLSRATILNRLRLVDTPMRTAQQTRALRQGPDRARLANQMRSDYQRGATVAGLADRHGLSARTVRRLLREAGTVLRSSAETRRLTRAGQDAERQRQIDELRRWYEAGVSVPALAAVHECSPSTVYRLLHLAGTTLRPRGRTITGPASAPP
;
A
#
# COMPACT_ATOMS: atom_id res chain seq x y z
N MET A 1 -0.69 37.59 -26.49
CA MET A 1 -0.55 36.32 -25.74
C MET A 1 0.47 35.43 -26.45
N ASP A 2 1.70 35.36 -25.94
CA ASP A 2 2.76 34.54 -26.56
C ASP A 2 2.61 33.07 -26.15
N LEU A 3 2.07 32.25 -27.06
CA LEU A 3 1.90 30.80 -26.87
C LEU A 3 3.25 30.08 -26.78
N ALA A 4 4.28 30.57 -27.47
CA ALA A 4 5.58 29.93 -27.50
C ALA A 4 6.35 30.14 -26.20
N ALA A 5 6.25 31.34 -25.59
CA ALA A 5 6.78 31.58 -24.25
C ALA A 5 6.13 30.66 -23.20
N ARG A 6 4.79 30.60 -23.17
CA ARG A 6 4.06 29.73 -22.23
C ARG A 6 4.37 28.25 -22.44
N TYR A 7 4.42 27.82 -23.71
CA TYR A 7 4.89 26.48 -24.05
C TYR A 7 6.27 26.26 -23.47
N ARG A 8 7.29 27.09 -23.78
CA ARG A 8 8.66 26.97 -23.26
C ARG A 8 8.73 26.90 -21.73
N HIS A 9 7.91 27.68 -21.02
CA HIS A 9 7.81 27.66 -19.55
C HIS A 9 7.24 26.37 -18.94
N GLY A 10 6.76 25.44 -19.77
CA GLY A 10 6.37 24.09 -19.33
C GLY A 10 4.88 23.81 -19.47
N GLU A 11 4.08 24.77 -19.94
CA GLU A 11 2.68 24.49 -20.26
C GLU A 11 2.56 23.51 -21.42
N THR A 12 1.67 22.54 -21.26
CA THR A 12 1.37 21.57 -22.31
C THR A 12 0.39 22.17 -23.32
N VAL A 13 0.37 21.64 -24.55
CA VAL A 13 -0.61 22.03 -25.58
C VAL A 13 -2.06 21.88 -25.08
N ARG A 14 -2.32 20.94 -24.16
CA ARG A 14 -3.62 20.78 -23.53
C ARG A 14 -3.96 21.94 -22.59
N GLU A 15 -3.03 22.34 -21.72
CA GLU A 15 -3.21 23.48 -20.82
C GLU A 15 -3.35 24.78 -21.60
N LEU A 16 -2.55 24.97 -22.65
CA LEU A 16 -2.69 26.11 -23.56
C LEU A 16 -4.08 26.12 -24.22
N ALA A 17 -4.60 24.98 -24.67
CA ALA A 17 -5.93 24.88 -25.26
C ALA A 17 -7.03 25.24 -24.25
N THR A 18 -6.94 24.71 -23.03
CA THR A 18 -7.87 25.03 -21.95
C THR A 18 -7.82 26.51 -21.55
N ALA A 19 -6.62 27.09 -21.43
CA ALA A 19 -6.44 28.46 -20.97
C ALA A 19 -6.73 29.52 -22.04
N THR A 20 -6.67 29.18 -23.32
CA THR A 20 -6.87 30.13 -24.43
C THR A 20 -8.16 29.89 -25.21
N GLY A 21 -8.86 28.78 -24.94
CA GLY A 21 -10.05 28.37 -25.70
C GLY A 21 -9.76 27.93 -27.14
N LEU A 22 -8.50 27.94 -27.57
CA LEU A 22 -8.10 27.57 -28.92
C LEU A 22 -8.05 26.06 -29.10
N SER A 23 -8.34 25.61 -30.32
CA SER A 23 -8.18 24.20 -30.67
C SER A 23 -6.70 23.78 -30.56
N ARG A 24 -6.45 22.50 -30.21
CA ARG A 24 -5.09 21.94 -30.14
C ARG A 24 -4.34 22.09 -31.46
N ALA A 25 -5.03 21.91 -32.59
CA ALA A 25 -4.45 22.05 -33.92
C ALA A 25 -3.98 23.50 -34.17
N THR A 26 -4.80 24.49 -33.78
CA THR A 26 -4.45 25.91 -33.89
C THR A 26 -3.20 26.25 -33.08
N ILE A 27 -3.07 25.70 -31.86
CA ILE A 27 -1.90 25.91 -31.02
C ILE A 27 -0.66 25.26 -31.64
N LEU A 28 -0.76 24.03 -32.14
CA LEU A 28 0.37 23.35 -32.80
C LEU A 28 0.84 24.12 -34.05
N ASN A 29 -0.09 24.59 -34.87
CA ASN A 29 0.23 25.40 -36.05
C ASN A 29 0.94 26.70 -35.66
N ARG A 30 0.45 27.39 -34.61
CA ARG A 30 1.09 28.62 -34.11
C ARG A 30 2.47 28.37 -33.53
N LEU A 31 2.69 27.26 -32.83
CA LEU A 31 4.02 26.90 -32.29
C LEU A 31 5.00 26.54 -33.40
N ARG A 32 4.55 25.88 -34.47
CA ARG A 32 5.36 25.59 -35.65
C ARG A 32 5.70 26.84 -36.46
N LEU A 33 4.78 27.80 -36.55
CA LEU A 33 4.98 29.05 -37.29
C LEU A 33 6.09 29.94 -36.69
N VAL A 34 6.43 29.72 -35.42
CA VAL A 34 7.54 30.39 -34.73
C VAL A 34 8.69 29.42 -34.41
N ASP A 35 8.81 28.34 -35.19
CA ASP A 35 9.86 27.31 -35.11
C ASP A 35 10.15 26.79 -33.69
N THR A 36 9.11 26.69 -32.87
CA THR A 36 9.29 26.15 -31.52
C THR A 36 9.55 24.64 -31.59
N PRO A 37 10.67 24.14 -31.03
CA PRO A 37 10.96 22.72 -31.05
C PRO A 37 9.90 21.96 -30.27
N MET A 38 9.31 20.95 -30.92
CA MET A 38 8.24 20.16 -30.32
C MET A 38 8.77 19.16 -29.31
N ARG A 39 8.17 19.19 -28.12
CA ARG A 39 8.45 18.21 -27.07
C ARG A 39 7.95 16.84 -27.47
N THR A 40 8.71 15.83 -27.06
CA THR A 40 8.29 14.43 -27.19
C THR A 40 7.11 14.12 -26.26
N ALA A 41 6.44 13.01 -26.54
CA ALA A 41 5.39 12.49 -25.65
C ALA A 41 5.95 12.18 -24.24
N GLN A 42 7.21 11.78 -24.12
CA GLN A 42 7.86 11.53 -22.83
C GLN A 42 8.08 12.82 -22.04
N GLN A 43 8.63 13.87 -22.67
CA GLN A 43 8.82 15.17 -22.05
C GLN A 43 7.48 15.79 -21.63
N THR A 44 6.45 15.68 -22.46
CA THR A 44 5.10 16.13 -22.13
C THR A 44 4.48 15.33 -20.97
N ARG A 45 4.72 14.02 -20.89
CA ARG A 45 4.27 13.20 -19.77
C ARG A 45 4.95 13.60 -18.47
N ALA A 46 6.25 13.90 -18.48
CA ALA A 46 6.98 14.33 -17.29
C ALA A 46 6.39 15.61 -16.68
N LEU A 47 6.03 16.59 -17.52
CA LEU A 47 5.38 17.84 -17.09
C LEU A 47 4.01 17.59 -16.44
N ARG A 48 3.21 16.67 -16.98
CA ARG A 48 1.88 16.31 -16.41
C ARG A 48 1.95 15.56 -15.08
N GLN A 49 3.07 14.90 -14.80
CA GLN A 49 3.18 14.06 -13.61
C GLN A 49 3.34 14.90 -12.33
N GLY A 50 3.71 16.18 -12.44
CA GLY A 50 3.60 17.19 -11.39
C GLY A 50 4.42 16.94 -10.11
N PRO A 51 4.49 17.95 -9.21
CA PRO A 51 5.15 17.82 -7.92
C PRO A 51 4.50 16.76 -7.00
N ASP A 52 3.21 16.50 -7.17
CA ASP A 52 2.47 15.55 -6.33
C ASP A 52 2.90 14.10 -6.54
N ARG A 53 3.25 13.71 -7.77
CA ARG A 53 3.81 12.38 -8.02
C ARG A 53 5.19 12.23 -7.40
N ALA A 54 6.04 13.25 -7.48
CA ALA A 54 7.37 13.21 -6.89
C ALA A 54 7.27 13.07 -5.36
N ARG A 55 6.35 13.81 -4.73
CA ARG A 55 6.01 13.66 -3.31
C ARG A 55 5.53 12.25 -2.98
N LEU A 56 4.60 11.71 -3.76
CA LEU A 56 4.10 10.33 -3.58
C LEU A 56 5.22 9.29 -3.73
N ALA A 57 6.09 9.45 -4.72
CA ALA A 57 7.23 8.57 -4.95
C ALA A 57 8.22 8.59 -3.78
N ASN A 58 8.50 9.78 -3.23
CA ASN A 58 9.35 9.94 -2.05
C ASN A 58 8.70 9.36 -0.79
N GLN A 59 7.40 9.55 -0.59
CA GLN A 59 6.67 8.95 0.52
C GLN A 59 6.73 7.42 0.46
N MET A 60 6.48 6.84 -0.72
CA MET A 60 6.59 5.38 -0.93
C MET A 60 8.01 4.88 -0.70
N ARG A 61 9.03 5.65 -1.08
CA ARG A 61 10.43 5.31 -0.79
C ARG A 61 10.68 5.25 0.71
N SER A 62 10.24 6.24 1.48
CA SER A 62 10.38 6.26 2.94
C SER A 62 9.69 5.06 3.59
N ASP A 63 8.46 4.75 3.17
CA ASP A 63 7.72 3.60 3.68
C ASP A 63 8.37 2.28 3.31
N TYR A 64 8.87 2.17 2.07
CA TYR A 64 9.61 1.01 1.61
C TYR A 64 10.88 0.79 2.45
N GLN A 65 11.65 1.84 2.71
CA GLN A 65 12.86 1.80 3.53
C GLN A 65 12.57 1.37 4.98
N ARG A 66 11.42 1.77 5.55
CA ARG A 66 10.94 1.30 6.86
C ARG A 66 10.49 -0.17 6.89
N GLY A 67 10.52 -0.86 5.75
CA GLY A 67 10.21 -2.29 5.66
C GLY A 67 8.87 -2.61 4.98
N ALA A 68 8.13 -1.61 4.49
CA ALA A 68 6.93 -1.88 3.70
C ALA A 68 7.28 -2.65 2.43
N THR A 69 6.41 -3.59 2.05
CA THR A 69 6.55 -4.36 0.80
C THR A 69 5.86 -3.62 -0.34
N VAL A 70 6.26 -3.93 -1.58
CA VAL A 70 5.58 -3.36 -2.77
C VAL A 70 4.09 -3.70 -2.78
N ALA A 71 3.71 -4.89 -2.31
CA ALA A 71 2.32 -5.30 -2.19
C ALA A 71 1.57 -4.49 -1.13
N GLY A 72 2.16 -4.28 0.05
CA GLY A 72 1.55 -3.46 1.10
C GLY A 72 1.42 -1.98 0.70
N LEU A 73 2.38 -1.44 -0.06
CA LEU A 73 2.29 -0.09 -0.62
C LEU A 73 1.22 0.02 -1.71
N ALA A 74 1.09 -1.02 -2.56
CA ALA A 74 0.05 -1.09 -3.58
C ALA A 74 -1.34 -1.04 -2.97
N ASP A 75 -1.58 -1.87 -1.96
CA ASP A 75 -2.84 -1.94 -1.23
C ASP A 75 -3.18 -0.62 -0.51
N ARG A 76 -2.22 -0.10 0.28
CA ARG A 76 -2.38 1.16 1.03
C ARG A 76 -2.73 2.36 0.16
N HIS A 77 -2.18 2.43 -1.05
CA HIS A 77 -2.37 3.56 -1.95
C HIS A 77 -3.38 3.29 -3.08
N GLY A 78 -4.03 2.11 -3.12
CA GLY A 78 -4.95 1.72 -4.18
C GLY A 78 -4.30 1.67 -5.57
N LEU A 79 -3.00 1.34 -5.63
CA LEU A 79 -2.22 1.34 -6.87
C LEU A 79 -1.83 -0.06 -7.28
N SER A 80 -1.60 -0.27 -8.58
CA SER A 80 -0.98 -1.51 -9.03
C SER A 80 0.47 -1.64 -8.55
N ALA A 81 0.91 -2.86 -8.27
CA ALA A 81 2.31 -3.14 -7.93
C ALA A 81 3.30 -2.66 -9.01
N ARG A 82 2.89 -2.65 -10.29
CA ARG A 82 3.68 -2.10 -11.39
C ARG A 82 3.87 -0.59 -11.26
N THR A 83 2.82 0.14 -10.89
CA THR A 83 2.88 1.58 -10.63
C THR A 83 3.79 1.90 -9.46
N VAL A 84 3.69 1.13 -8.37
CA VAL A 84 4.56 1.30 -7.18
C VAL A 84 6.02 1.04 -7.53
N ARG A 85 6.35 -0.05 -8.23
CA ARG A 85 7.74 -0.31 -8.67
C ARG A 85 8.29 0.82 -9.54
N ARG A 86 7.46 1.39 -10.40
CA ARG A 86 7.84 2.53 -11.24
C ARG A 86 8.11 3.77 -10.39
N LEU A 87 7.23 4.09 -9.43
CA LEU A 87 7.41 5.22 -8.51
C LEU A 87 8.68 5.07 -7.66
N LEU A 88 8.92 3.88 -7.13
CA LEU A 88 10.14 3.59 -6.35
C LEU A 88 11.41 3.77 -7.19
N ARG A 89 11.41 3.32 -8.45
CA ARG A 89 12.52 3.56 -9.40
C ARG A 89 12.69 5.04 -9.75
N GLU A 90 11.59 5.75 -9.99
CA GLU A 90 11.58 7.20 -10.23
C GLU A 90 12.16 7.96 -9.02
N ALA A 91 11.92 7.48 -7.80
CA ALA A 91 12.53 7.98 -6.57
C ALA A 91 13.95 7.47 -6.30
N GLY A 92 14.59 6.74 -7.23
CA GLY A 92 15.96 6.24 -7.09
C GLY A 92 16.14 5.07 -6.11
N THR A 93 15.08 4.32 -5.83
CA THR A 93 15.13 3.18 -4.90
C THR A 93 15.57 1.90 -5.63
N VAL A 94 16.58 1.22 -5.09
CA VAL A 94 16.92 -0.15 -5.51
C VAL A 94 15.92 -1.11 -4.90
N LEU A 95 15.25 -1.90 -5.74
CA LEU A 95 14.25 -2.87 -5.28
C LEU A 95 14.96 -4.07 -4.62
N ARG A 96 14.47 -4.47 -3.44
CA ARG A 96 14.85 -5.69 -2.75
C ARG A 96 14.65 -6.91 -3.63
N SER A 97 15.44 -7.93 -3.38
CA SER A 97 15.28 -9.21 -4.06
C SER A 97 13.96 -9.88 -3.68
N SER A 98 13.50 -10.80 -4.53
CA SER A 98 12.34 -11.64 -4.22
C SER A 98 12.56 -12.49 -2.97
N ALA A 99 13.80 -12.93 -2.71
CA ALA A 99 14.14 -13.70 -1.51
C ALA A 99 14.00 -12.86 -0.23
N GLU A 100 14.54 -11.65 -0.24
CA GLU A 100 14.46 -10.70 0.88
C GLU A 100 13.02 -10.27 1.15
N THR A 101 12.25 -10.00 0.09
CA THR A 101 10.82 -9.69 0.21
C THR A 101 10.05 -10.85 0.85
N ARG A 102 10.31 -12.09 0.43
CA ARG A 102 9.68 -13.29 1.05
C ARG A 102 10.04 -13.44 2.52
N ARG A 103 11.30 -13.17 2.90
CA ARG A 103 11.74 -13.22 4.31
C ARG A 103 10.98 -12.20 5.16
N LEU A 104 10.86 -10.96 4.68
CA LEU A 104 10.10 -9.91 5.38
C LEU A 104 8.61 -10.27 5.51
N THR A 105 8.00 -10.76 4.45
CA THR A 105 6.60 -11.19 4.49
C THR A 105 6.39 -12.33 5.48
N ARG A 106 7.27 -13.34 5.48
CA ARG A 106 7.19 -14.45 6.44
C ARG A 106 7.39 -13.97 7.87
N ALA A 107 8.41 -13.17 8.14
CA ALA A 107 8.64 -12.61 9.48
C ALA A 107 7.44 -11.79 9.99
N GLY A 108 6.79 -11.03 9.11
CA GLY A 108 5.55 -10.31 9.45
C GLY A 108 4.38 -11.25 9.75
N GLN A 109 4.20 -12.31 8.95
CA GLN A 109 3.17 -13.33 9.17
C GLN A 109 3.40 -14.11 10.47
N ASP A 110 4.66 -14.45 10.77
CA ASP A 110 5.04 -15.16 11.98
C ASP A 110 4.80 -14.30 13.22
N ALA A 111 5.16 -13.00 13.16
CA ALA A 111 4.89 -12.04 14.23
C ALA A 111 3.39 -11.86 14.48
N GLU A 112 2.59 -11.75 13.42
CA GLU A 112 1.14 -11.60 13.54
C GLU A 112 0.49 -12.86 14.12
N ARG A 113 0.94 -14.04 13.66
CA ARG A 113 0.50 -15.32 14.20
C ARG A 113 0.85 -15.45 15.68
N GLN A 114 2.04 -15.02 16.08
CA GLN A 114 2.44 -15.05 17.49
C GLN A 114 1.54 -14.14 18.35
N ARG A 115 1.24 -12.92 17.90
CA ARG A 115 0.31 -12.02 18.60
C ARG A 115 -1.07 -12.64 18.77
N GLN A 116 -1.59 -13.27 17.72
CA GLN A 116 -2.88 -13.96 17.78
C GLN A 116 -2.86 -15.11 18.80
N ILE A 117 -1.77 -15.87 18.86
CA ILE A 117 -1.58 -16.94 19.84
C ILE A 117 -1.55 -16.37 21.26
N ASP A 118 -0.80 -15.30 21.49
CA ASP A 118 -0.65 -14.66 22.80
C ASP A 118 -1.98 -14.05 23.28
N GLU A 119 -2.74 -13.43 22.38
CA GLU A 119 -4.07 -12.90 22.66
C GLU A 119 -5.06 -14.00 23.06
N LEU A 120 -5.15 -15.07 22.25
CA LEU A 120 -6.00 -16.22 22.55
C LEU A 120 -5.66 -16.84 23.91
N ARG A 121 -4.36 -16.97 24.20
CA ARG A 121 -3.88 -17.45 25.49
C ARG A 121 -4.33 -16.55 26.62
N ARG A 122 -4.14 -15.22 26.50
CA ARG A 122 -4.55 -14.23 27.51
C ARG A 122 -6.04 -14.35 27.84
N TRP A 123 -6.89 -14.45 26.82
CA TRP A 123 -8.34 -14.51 27.02
C TRP A 123 -8.78 -15.86 27.60
N TYR A 124 -8.15 -16.95 27.16
CA TYR A 124 -8.39 -18.27 27.73
C TYR A 124 -8.02 -18.31 29.22
N GLU A 125 -6.83 -17.80 29.58
CA GLU A 125 -6.37 -17.69 30.97
C GLU A 125 -7.30 -16.80 31.81
N ALA A 126 -7.83 -15.71 31.23
CA ALA A 126 -8.82 -14.83 31.85
C ALA A 126 -10.21 -15.48 32.08
N GLY A 127 -10.45 -16.70 31.58
CA GLY A 127 -11.67 -17.45 31.85
C GLY A 127 -12.60 -17.64 30.65
N VAL A 128 -12.32 -17.00 29.51
CA VAL A 128 -13.15 -17.10 28.30
C VAL A 128 -13.16 -18.54 27.77
N SER A 129 -14.32 -19.01 27.31
CA SER A 129 -14.49 -20.37 26.81
C SER A 129 -13.98 -20.49 25.37
N VAL A 130 -13.51 -21.68 24.98
CA VAL A 130 -13.06 -21.94 23.59
C VAL A 130 -14.14 -21.66 22.55
N PRO A 131 -15.44 -22.02 22.77
CA PRO A 131 -16.51 -21.64 21.85
C PRO A 131 -16.67 -20.11 21.71
N ALA A 132 -16.52 -19.34 22.78
CA ALA A 132 -16.58 -17.88 22.72
C ALA A 132 -15.38 -17.29 21.96
N LEU A 133 -14.16 -17.81 22.19
CA LEU A 133 -12.97 -17.41 21.42
C LEU A 133 -13.12 -17.72 19.92
N ALA A 134 -13.67 -18.88 19.59
CA ALA A 134 -13.95 -19.28 18.22
C ALA A 134 -14.92 -18.31 17.53
N ALA A 135 -15.97 -17.87 18.23
CA ALA A 135 -16.92 -16.90 17.72
C ALA A 135 -16.29 -15.52 17.51
N VAL A 136 -15.52 -15.02 18.46
CA VAL A 136 -14.91 -13.67 18.38
C VAL A 136 -13.82 -13.60 17.31
N HIS A 137 -13.01 -14.65 17.16
CA HIS A 137 -11.95 -14.70 16.16
C HIS A 137 -12.37 -15.35 14.84
N GLU A 138 -13.68 -15.54 14.62
CA GLU A 138 -14.28 -16.11 13.40
C GLU A 138 -13.58 -17.40 12.93
N CYS A 139 -13.22 -18.28 13.86
CA CYS A 139 -12.46 -19.48 13.58
C CYS A 139 -13.08 -20.72 14.23
N SER A 140 -12.68 -21.91 13.79
CA SER A 140 -13.22 -23.14 14.37
C SER A 140 -12.66 -23.38 15.78
N PRO A 141 -13.43 -23.99 16.71
CA PRO A 141 -12.92 -24.39 18.02
C PRO A 141 -11.65 -25.25 17.95
N SER A 142 -11.54 -26.12 16.94
CA SER A 142 -10.34 -26.92 16.67
C SER A 142 -9.11 -26.06 16.36
N THR A 143 -9.31 -24.93 15.67
CA THR A 143 -8.23 -23.96 15.39
C THR A 143 -7.76 -23.30 16.68
N VAL A 144 -8.69 -22.89 17.55
CA VAL A 144 -8.37 -22.32 18.86
C VAL A 144 -7.60 -23.33 19.72
N TYR A 145 -8.05 -24.59 19.82
CA TYR A 145 -7.33 -25.64 20.56
C TYR A 145 -5.91 -25.85 20.03
N ARG A 146 -5.74 -25.88 18.70
CA ARG A 146 -4.42 -26.00 18.08
C ARG A 146 -3.50 -24.82 18.42
N LEU A 147 -4.03 -23.59 18.40
CA LEU A 147 -3.26 -22.38 18.71
C LEU A 147 -2.89 -22.32 20.20
N LEU A 148 -3.80 -22.70 21.10
CA LEU A 148 -3.52 -22.80 22.54
C LEU A 148 -2.48 -23.88 22.85
N HIS A 149 -2.53 -25.01 22.13
CA HIS A 149 -1.52 -26.06 22.27
C HIS A 149 -0.14 -25.59 21.79
N LEU A 150 -0.08 -24.89 20.65
CA LEU A 150 1.15 -24.25 20.17
C LEU A 150 1.71 -23.21 21.15
N ALA A 151 0.84 -22.53 21.91
CA ALA A 151 1.22 -21.59 22.95
C ALA A 151 1.78 -22.24 24.23
N GLY A 152 1.72 -23.58 24.32
CA GLY A 152 2.07 -24.32 25.53
C GLY A 152 1.04 -24.17 26.67
N THR A 153 -0.18 -23.72 26.37
CA THR A 153 -1.21 -23.50 27.38
C THR A 153 -1.74 -24.83 27.93
N THR A 154 -1.79 -24.98 29.25
CA THR A 154 -2.41 -26.14 29.89
C THR A 154 -3.93 -26.10 29.69
N LEU A 155 -4.45 -27.02 28.87
CA LEU A 155 -5.87 -27.11 28.59
C LEU A 155 -6.64 -27.55 29.83
N ARG A 156 -7.77 -26.89 30.09
CA ARG A 156 -8.69 -27.22 31.17
C ARG A 156 -9.29 -28.63 30.95
N PRO A 157 -9.52 -29.38 32.04
CA PRO A 157 -10.05 -30.73 31.97
C PRO A 157 -11.42 -30.78 31.27
N ARG A 158 -11.61 -31.83 30.46
CA ARG A 158 -12.84 -32.07 29.69
C ARG A 158 -13.95 -32.50 30.64
N GLY A 159 -15.08 -31.80 30.62
CA GLY A 159 -16.27 -32.15 31.45
C GLY A 159 -16.85 -31.00 32.27
N ARG A 160 -16.15 -29.87 32.43
CA ARG A 160 -16.75 -28.63 32.97
C ARG A 160 -17.30 -27.79 31.83
N THR A 161 -18.63 -27.76 31.69
CA THR A 161 -19.30 -26.75 30.86
C THR A 161 -19.11 -25.41 31.55
N ILE A 162 -18.20 -24.58 31.05
CA ILE A 162 -18.01 -23.22 31.56
C ILE A 162 -18.84 -22.30 30.66
N THR A 163 -19.87 -21.71 31.24
CA THR A 163 -20.56 -20.54 30.68
C THR A 163 -19.65 -19.33 30.88
N GLY A 164 -18.58 -19.24 30.09
CA GLY A 164 -17.69 -18.07 30.09
C GLY A 164 -18.37 -16.88 29.39
N PRO A 165 -18.01 -15.63 29.74
CA PRO A 165 -18.57 -14.47 29.07
C PRO A 165 -18.28 -14.54 27.56
N ALA A 166 -19.27 -14.18 26.75
CA ALA A 166 -19.13 -14.11 25.29
C ALA A 166 -18.35 -12.86 24.82
N SER A 167 -17.95 -11.99 25.75
CA SER A 167 -17.28 -10.73 25.47
C SER A 167 -15.80 -10.77 25.82
N ALA A 168 -15.00 -9.99 25.08
CA ALA A 168 -13.58 -9.75 25.36
C ALA A 168 -13.39 -9.24 26.80
N PRO A 169 -12.33 -9.65 27.51
CA PRO A 169 -11.94 -9.01 28.77
C PRO A 169 -11.53 -7.55 28.51
N PRO A 170 -11.74 -6.63 29.48
CA PRO A 170 -11.38 -5.22 29.35
C PRO A 170 -9.88 -4.99 29.14
#